data_AF-A0A484M526-F1
#
_entry.id   AF-A0A484M526-F1
#
_cell.length_a   1.000
_cell.length_b   1.000
_cell.length_c   1.000
_cell.angle_alpha   90.00
_cell.angle_beta   90.00
_cell.angle_gamma   90.00
#
_symmetry.space_group_name_H-M   'P 1'
#
loop_
_entity.id
_entity.type
_entity.pdbx_description
1 polymer ?
#
loop_
_entity_poly.entity_id
_entity_poly.type
_entity_poly.pdbx_seq_one_letter_code
_entity_poly.pdbx_strand_id
1 'polypeptide(L)'
;MSQEELIASNAELKAQVEYLAKEVAKLTKFKMSMVQTPEESEDEDDASSVATIRTRNPEKSASDFKVDMPSFEGKNDPDDFLEWLETVERVFDFKNASKGKKVKLVALKFRKYATWWTNVTIRRRRENKSPVTTWNKMRTLLKKKFLPENYIQENFAKLQHLKQGPRSVEEYNREFEELLLRDNRLSGSSEHSPFCIKPY
;
A
#
# COMPACT_ATOMS: atom_id res chain seq x y z
N MET A 1 -9.28 67.80 -15.41
CA MET A 1 -9.97 67.17 -14.28
C MET A 1 -9.89 68.13 -13.11
N SER A 2 -11.01 68.62 -12.62
CA SER A 2 -11.02 69.53 -11.47
C SER A 2 -10.65 68.74 -10.20
N GLN A 3 -10.09 69.42 -9.20
CA GLN A 3 -9.77 68.81 -7.91
C GLN A 3 -11.01 68.15 -7.27
N GLU A 4 -12.20 68.69 -7.54
CA GLU A 4 -13.48 68.16 -7.11
C GLU A 4 -13.84 66.83 -7.80
N GLU A 5 -13.60 66.70 -9.11
CA GLU A 5 -13.79 65.45 -9.85
C GLU A 5 -12.89 64.32 -9.32
N LEU A 6 -11.65 64.66 -8.92
CA LEU A 6 -10.71 63.71 -8.34
C LEU A 6 -11.15 63.24 -6.95
N ILE A 7 -11.71 64.15 -6.14
CA ILE A 7 -12.24 63.81 -4.81
C ILE A 7 -13.48 62.92 -4.94
N ALA A 8 -14.38 63.25 -5.87
CA ALA A 8 -15.57 62.46 -6.16
C ALA A 8 -15.20 61.06 -6.67
N SER A 9 -14.25 60.95 -7.61
CA SER A 9 -13.76 59.67 -8.12
C SER A 9 -13.09 58.81 -7.04
N ASN A 10 -12.35 59.43 -6.11
CA ASN A 10 -11.74 58.71 -5.00
C ASN A 10 -12.76 58.24 -3.97
N ALA A 11 -13.82 59.02 -3.72
CA ALA A 11 -14.92 58.62 -2.85
C ALA A 11 -15.68 57.44 -3.46
N GLU A 12 -15.94 57.48 -4.76
CA GLU A 12 -16.59 56.40 -5.51
C GLU A 12 -15.75 55.11 -5.49
N LEU A 13 -14.44 55.21 -5.75
CA LEU A 13 -13.52 54.07 -5.65
C LEU A 13 -13.50 53.45 -4.26
N LYS A 14 -13.52 54.27 -3.20
CA LYS A 14 -13.60 53.78 -1.82
C LYS A 14 -14.91 53.04 -1.55
N ALA A 15 -16.04 53.56 -2.04
CA ALA A 15 -17.34 52.92 -1.90
C ALA A 15 -17.36 51.54 -2.60
N GLN A 16 -16.75 51.44 -3.79
CA GLN A 16 -16.64 50.18 -4.52
C GLN A 16 -15.75 49.15 -3.80
N VAL A 17 -14.62 49.58 -3.21
CA VAL A 17 -13.76 48.70 -2.40
C VAL A 17 -14.49 48.18 -1.17
N GLU A 18 -15.26 49.03 -0.49
CA GLU A 18 -16.04 48.61 0.68
C GLU A 18 -17.16 47.62 0.30
N TYR A 19 -17.83 47.86 -0.84
CA TYR A 19 -18.83 46.93 -1.37
C TYR A 19 -18.22 45.55 -1.67
N LEU A 20 -17.08 45.50 -2.36
CA LEU A 20 -16.39 44.26 -2.65
C LEU A 20 -15.92 43.54 -1.37
N ALA A 21 -15.43 44.28 -0.37
CA ALA A 21 -15.05 43.71 0.92
C ALA A 21 -16.22 43.03 1.63
N LYS A 22 -17.42 43.65 1.59
CA LYS A 22 -18.65 43.05 2.13
C LYS A 22 -19.05 41.79 1.37
N GLU A 23 -18.90 41.77 0.06
CA GLU A 23 -19.26 40.60 -0.76
C GLU A 23 -18.28 39.43 -0.55
N VAL A 24 -16.98 39.70 -0.44
CA VAL A 24 -15.97 38.70 -0.07
C VAL A 24 -16.23 38.15 1.34
N ALA A 25 -16.62 38.98 2.30
CA ALA A 25 -16.97 38.52 3.63
C ALA A 25 -18.21 37.60 3.63
N LYS A 26 -19.26 37.94 2.85
CA LYS A 26 -20.43 37.07 2.66
C LYS A 26 -20.03 35.75 2.00
N LEU A 27 -19.22 35.78 0.95
CA LEU A 27 -18.76 34.56 0.27
C LEU A 27 -17.88 33.70 1.18
N THR A 28 -17.04 34.32 2.02
CA THR A 28 -16.22 33.61 3.00
C THR A 28 -17.10 32.93 4.04
N LYS A 29 -18.13 33.64 4.55
CA LYS A 29 -19.11 33.06 5.48
C LYS A 29 -19.91 31.93 4.83
N PHE A 30 -20.32 32.09 3.57
CA PHE A 30 -21.00 31.05 2.79
C PHE A 30 -20.10 29.84 2.55
N LYS A 31 -18.83 30.06 2.21
CA LYS A 31 -17.82 29.01 2.05
C LYS A 31 -17.56 28.27 3.36
N MET A 32 -17.48 28.98 4.49
CA MET A 32 -17.37 28.36 5.81
C MET A 32 -18.61 27.53 6.15
N SER A 33 -19.82 28.03 5.83
CA SER A 33 -21.05 27.24 6.02
C SER A 33 -21.17 26.04 5.07
N MET A 34 -20.50 26.06 3.92
CA MET A 34 -20.37 24.88 3.03
C MET A 34 -19.29 23.89 3.50
N VAL A 35 -18.44 24.25 4.46
CA VAL A 35 -17.32 23.43 4.97
C VAL A 35 -17.61 22.89 6.39
N GLN A 36 -18.70 23.31 7.04
CA GLN A 36 -19.18 22.70 8.30
C GLN A 36 -20.38 21.78 8.06
N THR A 37 -20.08 20.54 7.67
CA THR A 37 -20.83 19.36 8.14
C THR A 37 -19.92 18.54 9.04
N PRO A 38 -20.41 18.04 10.20
CA PRO A 38 -19.57 17.38 11.20
C PRO A 38 -18.92 16.12 10.63
N GLU A 39 -17.67 15.86 11.01
CA GLU A 39 -17.01 14.58 10.76
C GLU A 39 -17.89 13.41 11.23
N GLU A 40 -18.44 12.67 10.28
CA GLU A 40 -18.39 11.21 10.32
C GLU A 40 -18.03 10.71 8.91
N SER A 41 -17.02 9.84 8.88
CA SER A 41 -16.53 9.00 7.78
C SER A 41 -15.69 9.64 6.65
N GLU A 42 -14.41 9.26 6.68
CA GLU A 42 -13.55 8.77 5.59
C GLU A 42 -13.49 9.58 4.28
N ASP A 43 -12.36 10.26 4.04
CA ASP A 43 -11.49 10.06 2.86
C ASP A 43 -10.28 11.02 2.88
N GLU A 44 -9.07 10.44 2.75
CA GLU A 44 -7.85 11.17 2.38
C GLU A 44 -7.70 11.20 0.86
N ASP A 45 -7.34 12.36 0.29
CA ASP A 45 -6.39 12.55 -0.83
C ASP A 45 -6.24 14.08 -1.04
N ASP A 46 -5.18 14.70 -0.52
CA ASP A 46 -3.92 15.01 -1.22
C ASP A 46 -4.10 15.72 -2.58
N ALA A 47 -3.81 17.03 -2.59
CA ALA A 47 -2.86 17.61 -3.54
C ALA A 47 -2.67 19.11 -3.28
N SER A 48 -1.54 19.43 -2.66
CA SER A 48 -0.88 20.73 -2.83
C SER A 48 -0.45 20.87 -4.29
N SER A 49 -1.12 21.72 -5.06
CA SER A 49 -0.64 22.15 -6.39
C SER A 49 0.07 23.49 -6.27
N VAL A 50 1.34 23.44 -5.88
CA VAL A 50 2.34 24.43 -6.28
C VAL A 50 3.12 23.83 -7.45
N ALA A 51 2.92 24.40 -8.64
CA ALA A 51 3.96 24.79 -9.60
C ALA A 51 3.41 24.77 -11.04
N THR A 52 3.20 25.96 -11.56
CA THR A 52 3.81 26.45 -12.80
C THR A 52 4.53 25.39 -13.66
N ILE A 53 4.00 25.15 -14.86
CA ILE A 53 4.63 25.35 -16.18
C ILE A 53 3.97 24.40 -17.18
N ARG A 54 3.28 25.02 -18.13
CA ARG A 54 2.84 24.43 -19.39
C ARG A 54 4.06 23.96 -20.20
N THR A 55 4.11 22.67 -20.55
CA THR A 55 4.49 22.25 -21.91
C THR A 55 3.88 20.89 -22.21
N ARG A 56 3.03 20.88 -23.23
CA ARG A 56 2.27 19.76 -23.77
C ARG A 56 3.18 18.99 -24.72
N ASN A 57 3.44 17.71 -24.47
CA ASN A 57 3.93 16.77 -25.48
C ASN A 57 3.08 15.49 -25.43
N PRO A 58 2.34 15.12 -26.48
CA PRO A 58 1.54 13.91 -26.50
C PRO A 58 2.32 12.79 -27.20
N GLU A 59 3.22 12.13 -26.47
CA GLU A 59 3.75 10.85 -26.92
C GLU A 59 2.89 9.74 -26.30
N LYS A 60 1.95 9.23 -27.10
CA LYS A 60 1.29 7.94 -26.88
C LYS A 60 2.36 6.84 -27.00
N SER A 61 3.15 6.62 -25.96
CA SER A 61 3.98 5.43 -25.85
C SER A 61 3.10 4.27 -25.37
N ALA A 62 3.00 3.26 -26.23
CA ALA A 62 2.69 1.86 -25.95
C ALA A 62 1.94 1.59 -24.63
N SER A 63 0.64 1.30 -24.74
CA SER A 63 -0.14 0.47 -23.81
C SER A 63 0.49 0.36 -22.42
N ASP A 64 0.29 1.41 -21.61
CA ASP A 64 0.76 1.51 -20.24
C ASP A 64 0.19 0.31 -19.47
N PHE A 65 0.97 -0.76 -19.37
CA PHE A 65 0.57 -1.99 -18.69
C PHE A 65 0.53 -1.66 -17.20
N LYS A 66 -0.64 -1.16 -16.76
CA LYS A 66 -0.87 -0.72 -15.40
C LYS A 66 -0.96 -1.95 -14.51
N VAL A 67 0.19 -2.44 -14.06
CA VAL A 67 0.27 -3.48 -13.04
C VAL A 67 -0.37 -2.91 -11.77
N ASP A 68 -1.46 -3.48 -11.28
CA ASP A 68 -2.05 -3.09 -10.00
C ASP A 68 -1.48 -3.94 -8.85
N MET A 69 -1.47 -3.38 -7.65
CA MET A 69 -1.09 -4.15 -6.46
C MET A 69 -2.26 -5.08 -6.08
N PRO A 70 -2.04 -6.40 -5.99
CA PRO A 70 -3.10 -7.36 -5.73
C PRO A 70 -3.74 -7.13 -4.35
N SER A 71 -5.07 -7.16 -4.29
CA SER A 71 -5.79 -7.06 -3.02
C SER A 71 -5.69 -8.36 -2.23
N PHE A 72 -5.61 -8.25 -0.90
CA PHE A 72 -5.63 -9.42 -0.01
C PHE A 72 -6.92 -9.48 0.80
N GLU A 73 -7.68 -10.54 0.60
CA GLU A 73 -8.91 -10.82 1.35
C GLU A 73 -8.68 -11.81 2.50
N GLY A 74 -7.47 -12.34 2.67
CA GLY A 74 -7.08 -13.22 3.78
C GLY A 74 -7.83 -14.55 3.88
N LYS A 75 -8.05 -15.21 2.75
CA LYS A 75 -8.54 -16.60 2.75
C LYS A 75 -7.56 -17.50 3.51
N ASN A 76 -8.10 -18.51 4.21
CA ASN A 76 -7.41 -19.33 5.21
C ASN A 76 -6.33 -20.28 4.66
N ASP A 77 -6.00 -20.23 3.38
CA ASP A 77 -4.96 -21.09 2.79
C ASP A 77 -3.58 -20.42 2.92
N PRO A 78 -2.62 -21.06 3.62
CA PRO A 78 -1.25 -20.60 3.67
C PRO A 78 -0.57 -20.47 2.30
N ASP A 79 -0.91 -21.35 1.34
CA ASP A 79 -0.33 -21.33 0.00
C ASP A 79 -0.81 -20.11 -0.81
N ASP A 80 -2.10 -19.80 -0.76
CA ASP A 80 -2.67 -18.58 -1.38
C ASP A 80 -2.01 -17.31 -0.82
N PHE A 81 -1.75 -17.29 0.50
CA PHE A 81 -1.06 -16.18 1.13
C PHE A 81 0.39 -16.05 0.63
N LEU A 82 1.12 -17.17 0.50
CA LEU A 82 2.49 -17.16 -0.01
C LEU A 82 2.57 -16.73 -1.46
N GLU A 83 1.64 -17.17 -2.31
CA GLU A 83 1.53 -16.74 -3.71
C GLU A 83 1.20 -15.25 -3.82
N TRP A 84 0.25 -14.77 -3.02
CA TRP A 84 -0.05 -13.33 -2.96
C TRP A 84 1.18 -12.52 -2.54
N LEU A 85 1.89 -12.98 -1.52
CA LEU A 85 3.09 -12.31 -1.02
C LEU A 85 4.20 -12.23 -2.08
N GLU A 86 4.40 -13.31 -2.84
CA GLU A 86 5.36 -13.35 -3.94
C GLU A 86 4.94 -12.42 -5.09
N THR A 87 3.65 -12.41 -5.42
CA THR A 87 3.09 -11.49 -6.43
C THR A 87 3.32 -10.04 -6.03
N VAL A 88 3.13 -9.69 -4.75
CA VAL A 88 3.43 -8.36 -4.23
C VAL A 88 4.89 -7.98 -4.42
N GLU A 89 5.82 -8.91 -4.17
CA GLU A 89 7.25 -8.68 -4.37
C GLU A 89 7.59 -8.43 -5.84
N ARG A 90 7.05 -9.26 -6.76
CA ARG A 90 7.22 -9.06 -8.21
C ARG A 90 6.68 -7.70 -8.67
N VAL A 91 5.53 -7.26 -8.15
CA VAL A 91 4.96 -5.93 -8.48
C VAL A 91 5.86 -4.81 -7.95
N PHE A 92 6.45 -4.98 -6.77
CA PHE A 92 7.39 -4.00 -6.23
C PHE A 92 8.67 -3.88 -7.04
N ASP A 93 9.17 -5.01 -7.55
CA ASP A 93 10.36 -5.05 -8.39
C ASP A 93 10.06 -4.46 -9.77
N PHE A 94 8.92 -4.80 -10.37
CA PHE A 94 8.47 -4.21 -11.64
C PHE A 94 8.29 -2.68 -11.53
N LYS A 95 7.69 -2.19 -10.44
CA LYS A 95 7.43 -0.75 -10.23
C LYS A 95 8.61 0.03 -9.65
N ASN A 96 9.73 -0.62 -9.31
CA ASN A 96 10.84 -0.02 -8.54
C ASN A 96 10.35 0.76 -7.30
N ALA A 97 9.39 0.17 -6.56
CA ALA A 97 8.75 0.86 -5.44
C ALA A 97 9.75 1.19 -4.32
N SER A 98 9.81 2.46 -3.91
CA SER A 98 10.71 2.87 -2.83
C SER A 98 10.33 2.25 -1.49
N LYS A 99 11.33 1.97 -0.64
CA LYS A 99 11.16 1.27 0.66
C LYS A 99 10.02 1.87 1.52
N GLY A 100 9.91 3.20 1.56
CA GLY A 100 8.88 3.90 2.33
C GLY A 100 7.47 3.83 1.75
N LYS A 101 7.33 3.58 0.45
CA LYS A 101 6.03 3.45 -0.23
C LYS A 101 5.48 2.02 -0.16
N LYS A 102 6.35 1.00 -0.13
CA LYS A 102 5.95 -0.43 -0.11
C LYS A 102 4.94 -0.74 1.02
N VAL A 103 5.25 -0.33 2.25
CA VAL A 103 4.38 -0.59 3.41
C VAL A 103 3.01 0.09 3.28
N LYS A 104 2.99 1.35 2.83
CA LYS A 104 1.76 2.12 2.64
C LYS A 104 0.87 1.49 1.55
N LEU A 105 1.46 1.10 0.43
CA LEU A 105 0.74 0.47 -0.69
C LEU A 105 0.09 -0.85 -0.28
N VAL A 106 0.79 -1.72 0.45
CA VAL A 106 0.20 -2.98 0.93
C VAL A 106 -0.87 -2.72 1.97
N ALA A 107 -0.63 -1.78 2.90
CA ALA A 107 -1.61 -1.43 3.92
C ALA A 107 -2.96 -1.01 3.31
N LEU A 108 -2.92 -0.25 2.22
CA LEU A 108 -4.11 0.18 1.49
C LEU A 108 -4.83 -0.96 0.76
N LYS A 109 -4.12 -2.02 0.38
CA LYS A 109 -4.68 -3.18 -0.34
C LYS A 109 -5.25 -4.26 0.59
N PHE A 110 -5.19 -4.08 1.91
CA PHE A 110 -5.94 -4.92 2.83
C PHE A 110 -7.42 -4.55 2.80
N ARG A 111 -8.29 -5.50 2.40
CA ARG A 111 -9.74 -5.30 2.46
C ARG A 111 -10.30 -5.69 3.83
N LYS A 112 -10.50 -6.98 4.06
CA LYS A 112 -11.10 -7.49 5.32
C LYS A 112 -10.18 -7.43 6.55
N TYR A 113 -8.88 -7.18 6.34
CA TYR A 113 -7.85 -7.25 7.38
C TYR A 113 -7.21 -5.89 7.69
N ALA A 114 -7.77 -4.79 7.16
CA ALA A 114 -7.31 -3.44 7.48
C ALA A 114 -7.37 -3.18 9.00
N THR A 115 -8.42 -3.66 9.68
CA THR A 115 -8.58 -3.56 11.14
C THR A 115 -7.46 -4.25 11.91
N TRP A 116 -7.03 -5.44 11.48
CA TRP A 116 -5.87 -6.12 12.08
C TRP A 116 -4.60 -5.29 11.91
N TRP A 117 -4.34 -4.77 10.72
CA TRP A 117 -3.17 -3.93 10.47
C TRP A 117 -3.19 -2.66 11.34
N THR A 118 -4.34 -1.98 11.42
CA THR A 118 -4.55 -0.82 12.29
C THR A 118 -4.32 -1.17 13.77
N ASN A 119 -4.79 -2.33 14.23
CA ASN A 119 -4.53 -2.79 15.60
C ASN A 119 -3.04 -3.04 15.85
N VAL A 120 -2.32 -3.61 14.88
CA VAL A 120 -0.86 -3.81 14.97
C VAL A 120 -0.12 -2.47 15.08
N THR A 121 -0.51 -1.45 14.31
CA THR A 121 0.13 -0.13 14.36
C THR A 121 -0.19 0.61 15.66
N ILE A 122 -1.44 0.58 16.13
CA ILE A 122 -1.85 1.16 17.42
C ILE A 122 -1.13 0.49 18.57
N ARG A 123 -1.11 -0.84 18.61
CA ARG A 123 -0.45 -1.61 19.67
C ARG A 123 1.04 -1.29 19.74
N ARG A 124 1.73 -1.22 18.59
CA ARG A 124 3.14 -0.83 18.54
C ARG A 124 3.37 0.59 19.10
N ARG A 125 2.49 1.54 18.78
CA ARG A 125 2.55 2.91 19.30
C ARG A 125 2.39 2.92 20.82
N ARG A 126 1.42 2.18 21.37
CA ARG A 126 1.21 2.05 22.82
C ARG A 126 2.40 1.41 23.55
N GLU A 127 3.06 0.46 22.90
CA GLU A 127 4.26 -0.22 23.42
C GLU A 127 5.55 0.60 23.20
N ASN A 128 5.47 1.87 22.77
CA ASN A 128 6.62 2.72 22.42
C ASN A 128 7.60 2.08 21.40
N LYS A 129 7.10 1.19 20.54
CA LYS A 129 7.89 0.54 19.50
C LYS A 129 7.91 1.37 18.23
N SER A 130 9.02 1.32 17.51
CA SER A 130 9.13 1.97 16.20
C SER A 130 8.05 1.50 15.22
N PRO A 131 7.47 2.41 14.42
CA PRO A 131 6.54 2.07 13.35
C PRO A 131 7.12 1.02 12.40
N VAL A 132 6.24 0.33 11.68
CA VAL A 132 6.67 -0.58 10.62
C VAL A 132 6.96 0.26 9.38
N THR A 133 8.24 0.55 9.13
CA THR A 133 8.68 1.37 7.99
C THR A 133 9.28 0.56 6.85
N THR A 134 9.67 -0.69 7.11
CA THR A 134 10.31 -1.57 6.13
C THR A 134 9.38 -2.70 5.68
N TRP A 135 9.42 -3.00 4.38
CA TRP A 135 8.67 -4.12 3.81
C TRP A 135 9.02 -5.45 4.50
N ASN A 136 10.30 -5.72 4.74
CA ASN A 136 10.73 -6.95 5.41
C ASN A 136 10.07 -7.15 6.78
N LYS A 137 9.95 -6.08 7.57
CA LYS A 137 9.30 -6.12 8.89
C LYS A 137 7.79 -6.35 8.76
N MET A 138 7.15 -5.77 7.75
CA MET A 138 5.75 -6.04 7.43
C MET A 138 5.55 -7.48 6.98
N ARG A 139 6.42 -8.01 6.11
CA ARG A 139 6.44 -9.40 5.64
C ARG A 139 6.54 -10.40 6.79
N THR A 140 7.43 -10.15 7.77
CA THR A 140 7.52 -10.99 8.97
C THR A 140 6.22 -10.99 9.78
N LEU A 141 5.58 -9.83 9.95
CA LEU A 141 4.31 -9.73 10.68
C LEU A 141 3.17 -10.43 9.94
N LEU A 142 3.14 -10.34 8.61
CA LEU A 142 2.18 -11.03 7.77
C LEU A 142 2.36 -12.54 7.85
N LYS A 143 3.58 -13.04 7.66
CA LYS A 143 3.90 -14.47 7.83
C LYS A 143 3.46 -14.98 9.20
N LYS A 144 3.78 -14.25 10.28
CA LYS A 144 3.38 -14.63 11.65
C LYS A 144 1.85 -14.65 11.86
N LYS A 145 1.09 -13.84 11.11
CA LYS A 145 -0.36 -13.74 11.28
C LYS A 145 -1.14 -14.76 10.46
N PHE A 146 -0.65 -15.09 9.27
CA PHE A 146 -1.38 -15.87 8.26
C PHE A 146 -0.84 -17.29 8.06
N LEU A 147 0.41 -17.57 8.47
CA LEU A 147 0.92 -18.94 8.47
C LEU A 147 0.62 -19.63 9.81
N PRO A 148 0.16 -20.89 9.80
CA PRO A 148 0.13 -21.74 10.98
C PRO A 148 1.53 -21.86 11.60
N GLU A 149 1.61 -21.92 12.93
CA GLU A 149 2.88 -21.97 13.66
C GLU A 149 3.73 -23.21 13.31
N ASN A 150 3.06 -24.31 13.02
CA ASN A 150 3.66 -25.59 12.64
C ASN A 150 3.83 -25.77 11.13
N TYR A 151 3.46 -24.79 10.29
CA TYR A 151 3.43 -24.96 8.83
C TYR A 151 4.79 -25.33 8.23
N ILE A 152 5.88 -24.73 8.75
CA ILE A 152 7.25 -25.07 8.34
C ILE A 152 7.60 -26.51 8.74
N GLN A 153 7.23 -26.90 9.97
CA GLN A 153 7.49 -28.24 10.50
C GLN A 153 6.71 -29.31 9.74
N GLU A 154 5.45 -29.02 9.40
CA GLU A 154 4.62 -29.91 8.59
C GLU A 154 5.16 -30.06 7.18
N ASN A 155 5.61 -28.98 6.54
CA ASN A 155 6.22 -29.06 5.20
C ASN A 155 7.49 -29.91 5.24
N PHE A 156 8.34 -29.68 6.24
CA PHE A 156 9.57 -30.45 6.42
C PHE A 156 9.28 -31.93 6.69
N ALA A 157 8.31 -32.23 7.57
CA ALA A 157 7.90 -33.59 7.85
C ALA A 157 7.35 -34.28 6.59
N LYS A 158 6.52 -33.59 5.79
CA LYS A 158 6.03 -34.12 4.51
C LYS A 158 7.19 -34.44 3.56
N LEU A 159 8.16 -33.54 3.44
CA LEU A 159 9.33 -33.74 2.59
C LEU A 159 10.22 -34.90 3.06
N GLN A 160 10.45 -35.04 4.37
CA GLN A 160 11.21 -36.16 4.94
C GLN A 160 10.54 -37.52 4.76
N HIS A 161 9.21 -37.56 4.82
CA HIS A 161 8.44 -38.80 4.70
C HIS A 161 7.96 -39.07 3.28
N LEU A 162 8.30 -38.21 2.32
CA LEU A 162 7.88 -38.37 0.93
C LEU A 162 8.53 -39.62 0.31
N LYS A 163 7.70 -40.56 -0.10
CA LYS A 163 8.10 -41.79 -0.79
C LYS A 163 7.16 -42.02 -1.96
N GLN A 164 7.70 -42.48 -3.09
CA GLN A 164 6.91 -42.78 -4.28
C GLN A 164 5.82 -43.82 -3.98
N GLY A 165 6.18 -44.91 -3.30
CA GLY A 165 5.24 -46.00 -3.01
C GLY A 165 4.66 -46.61 -4.31
N PRO A 166 3.35 -46.90 -4.37
CA PRO A 166 2.71 -47.47 -5.56
C PRO A 166 2.32 -46.42 -6.63
N ARG A 167 2.66 -45.14 -6.43
CA ARG A 167 2.26 -44.03 -7.30
C ARG A 167 3.17 -43.91 -8.52
N SER A 168 2.71 -43.16 -9.53
CA SER A 168 3.56 -42.86 -10.69
C SER A 168 4.76 -41.97 -10.31
N VAL A 169 5.85 -42.07 -11.07
CA VAL A 169 7.02 -41.19 -10.90
C VAL A 169 6.63 -39.72 -11.10
N GLU A 170 5.72 -39.43 -12.03
CA GLU A 170 5.26 -38.07 -12.31
C GLU A 170 4.53 -37.45 -11.12
N GLU A 171 3.59 -38.19 -10.50
CA GLU A 171 2.89 -37.71 -9.31
C GLU A 171 3.83 -37.48 -8.13
N TYR A 172 4.80 -38.39 -7.92
CA TYR A 172 5.82 -38.22 -6.89
C TYR A 172 6.68 -36.97 -7.12
N ASN A 173 7.15 -36.76 -8.35
CA ASN A 173 7.97 -35.60 -8.69
C ASN A 173 7.20 -34.29 -8.52
N ARG A 174 5.92 -34.26 -8.92
CA ARG A 174 5.05 -33.09 -8.74
C ARG A 174 4.93 -32.71 -7.26
N GLU A 175 4.64 -33.67 -6.39
CA GLU A 175 4.53 -33.43 -4.94
C GLU A 175 5.88 -33.00 -4.34
N PHE A 176 6.98 -33.61 -4.78
CA PHE A 176 8.32 -33.24 -4.36
C PHE A 176 8.66 -31.79 -4.72
N GLU A 177 8.41 -31.39 -5.96
CA GLU A 177 8.64 -30.02 -6.44
C GLU A 177 7.78 -28.99 -5.69
N GLU A 178 6.50 -29.30 -5.43
CA GLU A 178 5.60 -28.45 -4.65
C GLU A 178 6.10 -28.22 -3.22
N LEU A 179 6.56 -29.29 -2.54
CA LEU A 179 7.09 -29.21 -1.18
C LEU A 179 8.39 -28.40 -1.11
N LEU A 180 9.27 -28.55 -2.11
CA LEU A 180 10.49 -27.74 -2.24
C LEU A 180 10.18 -26.26 -2.52
N LEU A 181 9.23 -25.99 -3.42
CA LEU A 181 8.82 -24.62 -3.73
C LEU A 181 8.22 -23.94 -2.50
N ARG A 182 7.43 -24.65 -1.69
CA ARG A 182 6.90 -24.14 -0.43
C ARG A 182 8.03 -23.85 0.57
N ASP A 183 9.02 -24.72 0.69
CA ASP A 183 10.18 -24.51 1.58
C ASP A 183 10.96 -23.24 1.21
N ASN A 184 11.19 -23.02 -0.10
CA ASN A 184 11.84 -21.81 -0.61
C ASN A 184 11.03 -20.54 -0.31
N ARG A 185 9.69 -20.58 -0.44
CA ARG A 185 8.81 -19.45 -0.11
C ARG A 185 8.82 -19.12 1.39
N LEU A 186 8.97 -20.15 2.23
CA LEU A 186 9.03 -20.03 3.69
C LEU A 186 10.37 -19.48 4.17
N SER A 187 11.49 -19.98 3.65
CA SER A 187 12.86 -19.70 4.10
C SER A 187 13.41 -18.32 3.74
N GLY A 188 12.72 -17.54 2.90
CA GLY A 188 13.01 -16.16 2.49
C GLY A 188 14.24 -15.49 3.13
N SER A 189 15.37 -15.51 2.41
CA SER A 189 16.57 -14.71 2.65
C SER A 189 17.23 -14.88 4.03
N SER A 190 17.40 -16.13 4.46
CA SER A 190 18.39 -16.54 5.46
C SER A 190 19.10 -17.78 4.94
N GLU A 191 20.44 -17.74 4.85
CA GLU A 191 21.35 -18.77 4.33
C GLU A 191 21.36 -20.09 5.12
N HIS A 192 20.22 -20.58 5.57
CA HIS A 192 20.09 -21.90 6.16
C HIS A 192 18.92 -22.63 5.50
N SER A 193 19.13 -23.00 4.23
CA SER A 193 18.43 -24.16 3.70
C SER A 193 19.18 -25.41 4.22
N PRO A 194 18.54 -26.26 5.05
CA PRO A 194 19.13 -27.53 5.45
C PRO A 194 19.19 -28.55 4.28
N PHE A 195 18.71 -28.17 3.09
CA PHE A 195 18.62 -29.01 1.90
C PHE A 195 19.72 -28.74 0.87
N CYS A 196 20.81 -28.05 1.22
CA CYS A 196 22.04 -28.07 0.42
C CYS A 196 22.65 -29.48 0.46
N ILE A 197 22.07 -30.42 -0.29
CA ILE A 197 22.68 -31.69 -0.63
C ILE A 197 23.88 -31.33 -1.52
N LYS A 198 25.08 -31.40 -0.94
CA LYS A 198 26.32 -31.33 -1.72
C LYS A 198 26.33 -32.53 -2.66
N PRO A 199 26.55 -32.34 -3.97
CA PRO A 199 26.70 -33.45 -4.88
C PRO A 199 27.96 -34.21 -4.48
N TYR A 200 27.81 -35.52 -4.23
CA TYR A 200 28.91 -36.49 -4.28
C TYR A 200 28.76 -37.28 -5.57
#